data_AF-A0A2A2SHS6-F1
#
_entry.id   AF-A0A2A2SHS6-F1
#
_cell.length_a   1.000
_cell.length_b   1.000
_cell.length_c   1.000
_cell.angle_alpha   90.00
_cell.angle_beta   90.00
_cell.angle_gamma   90.00
#
_symmetry.space_group_name_H-M   'P 1'
#
loop_
_entity.id
_entity.type
_entity.pdbx_description
1 polymer ?
#
loop_
_entity_poly.entity_id
_entity_poly.type
_entity_poly.pdbx_seq_one_letter_code
_entity_poly.pdbx_strand_id
1 'polypeptide(L)'
;MHIDTLSIARDLRAAELSPEHAEAIAAAIGRSVNEGAASKADLESLRTSIDVKLDAVKHELRSDLEKLRSQLTLSLVGSQVAIAGIVLAILKL
;
A
#
# COMPACT_ATOMS: atom_id res chain seq x y z
N MET A 1 -16.47 13.82 -2.84
CA MET A 1 -17.66 13.94 -3.70
C MET A 1 -18.42 15.15 -3.19
N HIS A 2 -18.76 16.15 -4.02
CA HIS A 2 -19.47 17.33 -3.53
C HIS A 2 -20.96 17.12 -3.74
N ILE A 3 -21.73 17.06 -2.65
CA ILE A 3 -23.19 17.03 -2.71
C ILE A 3 -23.69 18.47 -2.56
N ASP A 4 -24.49 18.91 -3.52
CA ASP A 4 -25.18 20.19 -3.46
C ASP A 4 -26.45 20.06 -2.61
N THR A 5 -26.29 20.28 -1.32
CA THR A 5 -27.36 20.26 -0.32
C THR A 5 -28.45 21.28 -0.61
N LEU A 6 -28.14 22.39 -1.29
CA LEU A 6 -29.11 23.44 -1.63
C LEU A 6 -30.02 23.00 -2.78
N SER A 7 -29.47 22.31 -3.78
CA SER A 7 -30.27 21.71 -4.85
C SER A 7 -31.25 20.69 -4.28
N ILE A 8 -30.77 19.81 -3.39
CA ILE A 8 -31.62 18.78 -2.74
C ILE A 8 -32.75 19.43 -1.92
N ALA A 9 -32.46 20.46 -1.13
CA ALA A 9 -33.48 21.18 -0.37
C ALA A 9 -34.50 21.91 -1.28
N ARG A 10 -34.08 22.36 -2.47
CA ARG A 10 -35.00 22.94 -3.47
C ARG A 10 -35.92 21.87 -4.06
N ASP A 11 -35.38 20.72 -4.42
CA ASP A 11 -36.16 19.61 -4.99
C ASP A 11 -37.17 19.05 -3.97
N LEU A 12 -36.78 18.94 -2.70
CA LEU A 12 -37.67 18.51 -1.62
C LEU A 12 -38.81 19.51 -1.37
N ARG A 13 -38.56 20.81 -1.47
CA ARG A 13 -39.63 21.83 -1.41
C ARG A 13 -40.56 21.77 -2.62
N ALA A 14 -40.02 21.49 -3.81
CA ALA A 14 -40.83 21.27 -5.01
C ALA A 14 -41.73 20.03 -4.88
N ALA A 15 -41.34 19.07 -4.04
CA ALA A 15 -42.13 17.90 -3.64
C ALA A 15 -43.06 18.16 -2.42
N GLU A 16 -43.39 19.44 -2.16
CA GLU A 16 -44.33 19.87 -1.11
C GLU A 16 -43.87 19.64 0.35
N LEU A 17 -42.58 19.31 0.60
CA LEU A 17 -42.06 19.35 1.97
C LEU A 17 -41.93 20.80 2.47
N SER A 18 -42.19 21.00 3.76
CA SER A 18 -41.93 22.30 4.39
C SER A 18 -40.44 22.66 4.32
N PRO A 19 -40.09 23.96 4.27
CA PRO A 19 -38.69 24.40 4.16
C PRO A 19 -37.79 23.80 5.24
N GLU A 20 -38.28 23.74 6.48
CA GLU A 20 -37.57 23.21 7.64
C GLU A 20 -37.23 21.71 7.47
N HIS A 21 -38.19 20.90 7.01
CA HIS A 21 -37.97 19.48 6.77
C HIS A 21 -37.05 19.23 5.57
N ALA A 22 -37.22 19.99 4.48
CA ALA A 22 -36.37 19.89 3.30
C ALA A 22 -34.89 20.18 3.60
N GLU A 23 -34.62 21.23 4.39
CA GLU A 23 -33.27 21.57 4.82
C GLU A 23 -32.69 20.53 5.79
N ALA A 24 -33.48 20.05 6.75
CA ALA A 24 -33.04 19.04 7.70
C ALA A 24 -32.67 17.72 7.00
N ILE A 25 -33.48 17.27 6.04
CA ILE A 25 -33.24 16.04 5.25
C ILE A 25 -32.01 16.22 4.35
N ALA A 26 -31.92 17.34 3.62
CA ALA A 26 -30.77 17.61 2.77
C ALA A 26 -29.47 17.63 3.59
N ALA A 27 -29.47 18.30 4.75
CA ALA A 27 -28.32 18.36 5.64
C ALA A 27 -27.95 16.97 6.21
N ALA A 28 -28.94 16.14 6.55
CA ALA A 28 -28.69 14.77 7.01
C ALA A 28 -28.05 13.90 5.91
N ILE A 29 -28.54 14.00 4.68
CA ILE A 29 -27.96 13.30 3.52
C ILE A 29 -26.53 13.77 3.28
N GLY A 30 -26.32 15.09 3.24
CA GLY A 30 -24.99 15.68 3.05
C GLY A 30 -23.97 15.18 4.08
N ARG A 31 -24.34 15.15 5.37
CA ARG A 31 -23.49 14.60 6.44
C ARG A 31 -23.24 13.11 6.25
N SER A 32 -24.29 12.31 6.06
CA SER A 32 -24.16 10.84 5.94
C SER A 32 -23.24 10.41 4.79
N VAL A 33 -23.30 11.12 3.66
CA VAL A 33 -22.47 10.79 2.50
C VAL A 33 -21.03 11.28 2.70
N ASN A 34 -20.84 12.41 3.37
CA ASN A 34 -19.50 12.93 3.64
C ASN A 34 -18.77 12.14 4.75
N GLU A 35 -19.50 11.59 5.72
CA GLU A 35 -18.95 10.79 6.83
C GLU A 35 -18.77 9.31 6.46
N GLY A 36 -19.62 8.76 5.59
CA GLY A 36 -19.59 7.33 5.22
C GLY A 36 -18.72 6.99 4.02
N ALA A 37 -18.31 7.96 3.21
CA ALA A 37 -17.53 7.72 1.99
C ALA A 37 -16.05 8.10 2.19
N ALA A 38 -15.14 7.17 1.88
CA ALA A 38 -13.73 7.51 1.73
C ALA A 38 -13.57 8.62 0.69
N SER A 39 -12.85 9.68 1.06
CA SER A 39 -12.59 10.78 0.15
C SER A 39 -11.55 10.38 -0.91
N LYS A 40 -11.45 11.16 -2.00
CA LYS A 40 -10.39 10.96 -2.98
C LYS A 40 -9.00 11.11 -2.35
N ALA A 41 -8.86 12.01 -1.38
CA ALA A 41 -7.61 12.21 -0.65
C ALA A 41 -7.24 10.99 0.19
N ASP A 42 -8.23 10.33 0.82
CA ASP A 42 -7.99 9.09 1.58
C ASP A 42 -7.49 7.97 0.65
N LEU A 43 -8.08 7.86 -0.55
CA LEU A 43 -7.65 6.89 -1.55
C LEU A 43 -6.26 7.20 -2.12
N GLU A 44 -5.93 8.47 -2.37
CA GLU A 44 -4.60 8.89 -2.81
C GLU A 44 -3.54 8.64 -1.72
N SER A 45 -3.88 8.91 -0.47
CA SER A 45 -3.03 8.62 0.69
C SER A 45 -2.79 7.12 0.83
N LEU A 46 -3.84 6.31 0.72
CA LEU A 46 -3.73 4.85 0.77
C LEU A 46 -2.88 4.32 -0.40
N ARG A 47 -3.10 4.82 -1.62
CA ARG A 47 -2.30 4.47 -2.79
C ARG A 47 -0.82 4.78 -2.57
N THR A 48 -0.51 6.00 -2.11
CA THR A 48 0.86 6.41 -1.81
C THR A 48 1.49 5.51 -0.73
N SER A 49 0.74 5.17 0.32
CA SER A 49 1.22 4.26 1.36
C SER A 49 1.51 2.86 0.82
N ILE A 50 0.68 2.35 -0.08
CA ILE A 50 0.88 1.05 -0.75
C ILE A 50 2.12 1.09 -1.63
N ASP A 51 2.28 2.13 -2.46
CA ASP A 51 3.43 2.28 -3.36
C ASP A 51 4.75 2.31 -2.58
N VAL A 52 4.81 3.08 -1.48
CA VAL A 52 5.99 3.13 -0.60
C VAL A 52 6.30 1.76 0.02
N LYS A 53 5.27 1.05 0.51
CA LYS A 53 5.47 -0.29 1.09
C LYS A 53 5.94 -1.30 0.04
N LEU A 54 5.41 -1.22 -1.17
CA LEU A 54 5.79 -2.10 -2.27
C LEU A 54 7.25 -1.88 -2.67
N ASP A 55 7.69 -0.63 -2.77
CA ASP A 55 9.08 -0.28 -3.06
C ASP A 55 10.03 -0.74 -1.94
N ALA A 56 9.62 -0.61 -0.68
CA ALA A 56 10.40 -1.11 0.46
C ALA A 56 10.58 -2.63 0.39
N VAL A 57 9.49 -3.39 0.18
CA VAL A 57 9.54 -4.86 0.03
C VAL A 57 10.41 -5.27 -1.16
N LYS A 58 10.31 -4.55 -2.29
CA LYS A 58 11.14 -4.82 -3.47
C LYS A 58 12.63 -4.62 -3.18
N HIS A 59 12.98 -3.58 -2.43
CA HIS A 59 14.36 -3.31 -2.04
C HIS A 59 14.89 -4.38 -1.06
N GLU A 60 14.10 -4.75 -0.06
CA GLU A 60 14.44 -5.80 0.91
C GLU A 60 14.70 -7.15 0.21
N LEU A 61 13.78 -7.58 -0.65
CA LEU A 61 13.93 -8.82 -1.42
C LEU A 61 15.19 -8.80 -2.31
N ARG A 62 15.51 -7.66 -2.93
CA ARG A 62 16.73 -7.54 -3.72
C ARG A 62 17.97 -7.66 -2.85
N SER A 63 18.00 -7.00 -1.69
CA SER A 63 19.11 -7.07 -0.75
C SER A 63 19.33 -8.51 -0.27
N ASP A 64 18.26 -9.21 0.10
CA ASP A 64 18.36 -10.58 0.60
C ASP A 64 18.79 -11.56 -0.49
N LEU A 65 18.36 -11.35 -1.74
CA LEU A 65 18.84 -12.12 -2.88
C LEU A 65 20.35 -11.90 -3.12
N GLU A 66 20.82 -10.65 -3.03
CA GLU A 66 22.25 -10.32 -3.15
C GLU A 66 23.09 -10.95 -2.01
N LYS A 67 22.59 -10.91 -0.76
CA LYS A 67 23.22 -11.58 0.38
C LYS A 67 23.29 -13.09 0.16
N LEU A 68 22.19 -13.72 -0.27
CA LEU A 68 22.14 -15.16 -0.53
C LEU A 68 23.13 -15.57 -1.62
N ARG A 69 23.21 -14.80 -2.72
CA ARG A 69 24.21 -15.03 -3.77
C ARG A 69 25.64 -14.94 -3.24
N SER A 70 25.94 -13.95 -2.41
CA SER A 70 27.26 -13.79 -1.78
C SER A 70 27.60 -14.97 -0.88
N GLN A 71 26.68 -15.38 0.00
CA GLN A 71 26.85 -16.52 0.89
C GLN A 71 27.09 -17.83 0.13
N LEU A 72 26.30 -18.10 -0.91
CA LEU A 72 26.47 -19.28 -1.76
C LEU A 72 27.82 -19.27 -2.47
N THR A 73 28.24 -18.11 -3.00
CA THR A 73 29.54 -17.96 -3.65
C THR A 73 30.68 -18.24 -2.66
N LEU A 74 30.62 -17.65 -1.47
CA LEU A 74 31.62 -17.86 -0.43
C LEU A 74 31.68 -19.33 0.01
N SER A 75 30.52 -19.96 0.20
CA SER A 75 30.44 -21.38 0.57
C SER A 75 31.03 -22.29 -0.51
N LEU A 76 30.73 -22.02 -1.79
CA LEU A 76 31.28 -22.78 -2.91
C LEU A 76 32.80 -22.60 -3.00
N VAL A 77 33.29 -21.36 -2.99
CA VAL A 77 34.74 -21.09 -3.04
C VAL A 77 35.45 -21.71 -1.84
N GLY A 78 34.90 -21.56 -0.63
CA GLY A 78 35.45 -22.16 0.58
C GLY A 78 35.56 -23.68 0.47
N SER A 79 34.53 -24.35 -0.08
CA SER A 79 34.57 -25.80 -0.30
C SER A 79 35.65 -26.22 -1.30
N GLN A 80 35.84 -25.46 -2.39
CA GLN A 80 36.88 -25.74 -3.39
C GLN A 80 38.29 -25.59 -2.80
N VAL A 81 38.52 -24.54 -2.00
CA VAL A 81 39.80 -24.33 -1.31
C VAL A 81 40.07 -25.46 -0.31
N ALA A 82 39.06 -25.88 0.45
CA ALA A 82 39.20 -27.01 1.38
C ALA A 82 39.56 -28.31 0.65
N ILE A 83 38.86 -28.64 -0.45
CA ILE A 83 39.13 -29.81 -1.27
C ILE A 83 40.56 -29.75 -1.85
N ALA A 84 40.96 -28.61 -2.41
CA ALA A 84 42.31 -28.44 -2.96
C ALA A 84 43.41 -28.62 -1.89
N GLY A 85 43.18 -28.09 -0.69
CA GLY A 85 44.09 -28.29 0.46
C GLY A 85 44.24 -29.77 0.85
N ILE A 86 43.13 -30.52 0.88
CA ILE A 86 43.14 -31.97 1.16
C ILE A 86 43.92 -32.72 0.08
N VAL A 87 43.66 -32.45 -1.21
CA VAL A 87 44.35 -33.11 -2.32
C VAL A 87 45.86 -32.87 -2.26
N LEU A 88 46.28 -31.62 -1.98
CA LEU A 88 47.70 -31.29 -1.83
C LEU A 88 48.37 -31.97 -0.63
N ALA A 89 47.64 -32.14 0.48
CA ALA A 89 48.15 -32.86 1.64
C ALA A 89 48.37 -34.35 1.34
N ILE A 90 47.44 -34.98 0.59
CA ILE A 90 47.56 -36.38 0.16
C ILE A 90 48.74 -36.57 -0.80
N LEU A 91 48.94 -35.66 -1.77
CA LEU A 91 50.04 -35.77 -2.75
C LEU A 91 51.44 -35.56 -2.14
N LYS A 92 51.53 -34.94 -0.96
CA LYS A 92 52.80 -34.73 -0.24
C LYS A 92 53.16 -35.88 0.71
N LEU A 93 52.27 -36.84 0.91
CA LEU A 93 52.47 -38.02 1.76
C LEU A 93 53.07 -39.18 0.94
#